data_AF-A0A1I0PLU1-F1
#
_entry.id   AF-A0A1I0PLU1-F1
#
_cell.length_a   1.000
_cell.length_b   1.000
_cell.length_c   1.000
_cell.angle_alpha   90.00
_cell.angle_beta   90.00
_cell.angle_gamma   90.00
#
_symmetry.space_group_name_H-M   'P 1'
#
loop_
_entity.id
_entity.type
_entity.pdbx_description
1 polymer ?
#
loop_
_entity_poly.entity_id
_entity_poly.type
_entity_poly.pdbx_seq_one_letter_code
_entity_poly.pdbx_strand_id
1 'polypeptide(L)'
;MASFTVVVGDPDSGSSYQLEAEEQDANRFVGKSIGEEVDGSAVGLDGYTLTITGGSDEAGRPLNEEVAGPNLKEVLMEGRQTGYKPSRDGERRRVTVRGREVSDAVAQINASIVDRGSADVDELLGGEDDE
;
A
#
# COMPACT_ATOMS: atom_id res chain seq x y z
N MET A 1 -0.02 -9.31 16.63
CA MET A 1 0.69 -9.57 15.37
C MET A 1 0.29 -8.47 14.41
N ALA A 2 1.09 -8.18 13.38
CA ALA A 2 0.66 -7.25 12.35
C ALA A 2 -0.59 -7.80 11.65
N SER A 3 -1.58 -6.93 11.45
CA SER A 3 -2.70 -7.14 10.55
C SER A 3 -2.79 -5.90 9.67
N PHE A 4 -3.03 -6.10 8.37
CA PHE A 4 -3.10 -5.01 7.42
C PHE A 4 -4.37 -5.12 6.59
N THR A 5 -5.03 -3.99 6.37
CA THR A 5 -5.97 -3.87 5.26
C THR A 5 -5.16 -3.65 3.98
N VAL A 6 -5.30 -4.55 3.00
CA VAL A 6 -4.62 -4.46 1.71
C VAL A 6 -5.64 -4.11 0.65
N VAL A 7 -5.45 -2.96 0.00
CA VAL A 7 -6.25 -2.54 -1.14
C VAL A 7 -5.50 -2.91 -2.41
N VAL A 8 -6.05 -3.87 -3.16
CA VAL A 8 -5.48 -4.34 -4.42
C VAL A 8 -6.23 -3.73 -5.59
N GLY A 9 -5.53 -2.95 -6.42
CA GLY A 9 -6.07 -2.40 -7.65
C GLY A 9 -5.73 -3.28 -8.86
N ASP A 10 -6.75 -3.59 -9.67
CA ASP A 10 -6.57 -4.18 -10.99
C ASP A 10 -6.57 -3.08 -12.08
N PRO A 11 -5.42 -2.81 -12.71
CA PRO A 11 -5.31 -1.72 -13.68
C PRO A 11 -6.11 -1.94 -14.97
N ASP A 12 -6.46 -3.18 -15.37
CA ASP A 12 -7.20 -3.39 -16.62
C ASP A 12 -8.72 -3.32 -16.45
N SER A 13 -9.26 -3.82 -15.34
CA SER A 13 -10.68 -3.64 -15.03
C SER A 13 -10.98 -2.24 -14.45
N GLY A 14 -9.98 -1.62 -13.81
CA GLY A 14 -10.15 -0.39 -13.05
C GLY A 14 -10.81 -0.60 -11.68
N SER A 15 -11.02 -1.85 -11.28
CA SER A 15 -11.59 -2.24 -9.99
C SER A 15 -10.54 -2.27 -8.89
N SER A 16 -10.99 -2.14 -7.65
CA SER A 16 -10.14 -2.31 -6.47
C SER A 16 -10.86 -3.13 -5.40
N TYR A 17 -10.15 -4.03 -4.76
CA TYR A 17 -10.69 -4.94 -3.75
C TYR A 17 -9.97 -4.70 -2.42
N GLN A 18 -10.74 -4.65 -1.34
CA GLN A 18 -10.20 -4.48 0.01
C GLN A 18 -10.16 -5.84 0.71
N LEU A 19 -8.97 -6.26 1.13
CA LEU A 19 -8.71 -7.59 1.67
C LEU A 19 -7.96 -7.48 2.99
N GLU A 20 -8.09 -8.49 3.85
CA GLU A 20 -7.36 -8.54 5.12
C GLU A 20 -6.19 -9.51 5.01
N ALA A 21 -5.00 -9.03 5.35
CA ALA A 21 -3.81 -9.86 5.50
C ALA A 21 -3.52 -10.00 6.99
N GLU A 22 -3.71 -11.22 7.52
CA GLU A 22 -3.50 -11.54 8.93
C GLU A 22 -2.28 -12.44 9.14
N GLU A 23 -1.74 -12.42 10.36
CA GLU A 23 -0.70 -13.35 10.84
C GLU A 23 0.46 -13.62 9.85
N GLN A 24 0.46 -14.79 9.18
CA GLN A 24 1.52 -15.21 8.26
C GLN A 24 1.50 -14.42 6.95
N ASP A 25 0.33 -13.97 6.50
CA ASP A 25 0.17 -13.21 5.29
C ASP A 25 0.64 -11.77 5.49
N ALA A 26 0.35 -11.18 6.65
CA ALA A 26 0.88 -9.88 7.03
C ALA A 26 2.42 -9.84 7.02
N ASN A 27 3.08 -10.89 7.52
CA ASN A 27 4.53 -10.99 7.56
C ASN A 27 5.20 -10.94 6.17
N ARG A 28 4.48 -11.24 5.09
CA ARG A 28 5.02 -11.16 3.72
C ARG A 28 5.20 -9.71 3.24
N PHE A 29 4.48 -8.76 3.85
CA PHE A 29 4.58 -7.34 3.54
C PHE A 29 5.59 -6.61 4.42
N VAL A 30 5.81 -7.06 5.65
CA VAL A 30 6.73 -6.41 6.59
C VAL A 30 8.17 -6.41 6.04
N GLY A 31 8.82 -5.24 6.08
CA GLY A 31 10.18 -5.04 5.57
C GLY A 31 10.27 -4.79 4.06
N LYS A 32 9.16 -4.87 3.33
CA LYS A 32 9.07 -4.45 1.93
C LYS A 32 8.88 -2.95 1.82
N SER A 33 9.44 -2.36 0.77
CA SER A 33 9.29 -0.95 0.44
C SER A 33 8.26 -0.72 -0.66
N ILE A 34 7.74 0.52 -0.75
CA ILE A 34 7.03 0.99 -1.95
C ILE A 34 7.89 0.72 -3.19
N GLY A 35 7.25 0.16 -4.22
CA GLY A 35 7.87 -0.24 -5.49
C GLY A 35 8.39 -1.67 -5.50
N GLU A 36 8.37 -2.38 -4.37
CA GLU A 36 8.73 -3.81 -4.34
C GLU A 36 7.54 -4.72 -4.59
N GLU A 37 7.86 -5.89 -5.15
CA GLU A 37 6.91 -6.94 -5.46
C GLU A 37 6.71 -7.91 -4.27
N VAL A 38 5.47 -8.37 -4.14
CA VAL A 38 4.98 -9.34 -3.17
C VAL A 38 4.08 -10.34 -3.88
N ASP A 39 4.12 -11.58 -3.40
CA ASP A 39 3.27 -12.66 -3.91
C ASP A 39 1.79 -12.44 -3.54
N GLY A 40 0.90 -12.55 -4.52
CA GLY A 40 -0.53 -12.31 -4.38
C GLY A 40 -1.26 -13.34 -3.50
N SER A 41 -0.66 -14.50 -3.22
CA SER A 41 -1.26 -15.50 -2.31
C SER A 41 -1.49 -14.95 -0.90
N ALA A 42 -0.76 -13.90 -0.50
CA ALA A 42 -0.95 -13.20 0.78
C ALA A 42 -2.34 -12.56 0.93
N VAL A 43 -3.09 -12.44 -0.17
CA VAL A 43 -4.44 -11.84 -0.20
C VAL A 43 -5.39 -12.68 -1.06
N GLY A 44 -5.15 -13.99 -1.19
CA GLY A 44 -6.02 -14.90 -1.94
C GLY A 44 -5.91 -14.79 -3.47
N LEU A 45 -4.91 -14.08 -3.99
CA LEU A 45 -4.61 -13.98 -5.42
C LEU A 45 -3.47 -14.92 -5.81
N ASP A 46 -3.72 -16.23 -5.72
CA ASP A 46 -2.71 -17.25 -6.04
C ASP A 46 -2.19 -17.14 -7.48
N GLY A 47 -0.87 -17.10 -7.62
CA GLY A 47 -0.20 -16.97 -8.91
C GLY A 47 -0.15 -15.54 -9.48
N TYR A 48 -0.65 -14.55 -8.75
CA TYR A 48 -0.50 -13.14 -9.08
C TYR A 48 0.74 -12.54 -8.41
N THR A 49 1.30 -11.50 -9.03
CA THR A 49 2.32 -10.64 -8.41
C THR A 49 1.77 -9.25 -8.20
N LEU A 50 1.96 -8.72 -7.00
CA LEU A 50 1.50 -7.40 -6.58
C LEU A 50 2.70 -6.49 -6.35
N THR A 51 2.63 -5.24 -6.80
CA THR A 51 3.59 -4.19 -6.42
C THR A 51 2.98 -3.28 -5.38
N ILE A 52 3.71 -3.01 -4.29
CA ILE A 52 3.31 -2.05 -3.27
C ILE A 52 3.41 -0.64 -3.85
N THR A 53 2.28 0.07 -3.95
CA THR A 53 2.22 1.43 -4.50
C THR A 53 2.17 2.50 -3.42
N GLY A 54 1.79 2.16 -2.19
CA GLY A 54 1.72 3.09 -1.08
C GLY A 54 1.00 2.52 0.13
N GLY A 55 0.50 3.42 0.99
CA GLY A 55 -0.24 3.04 2.18
C GLY A 55 -0.28 4.17 3.20
N SER A 56 -0.85 3.87 4.36
CA SER A 56 -0.96 4.83 5.47
C SER A 56 -0.81 4.15 6.82
N ASP A 57 -0.32 4.92 7.79
CA ASP A 57 -0.24 4.49 9.17
C ASP A 57 -1.56 4.67 9.93
N GLU A 58 -1.60 4.20 11.17
CA GLU A 58 -2.79 4.30 12.05
C GLU A 58 -3.29 5.73 12.28
N ALA A 59 -2.43 6.74 12.12
CA ALA A 59 -2.79 8.15 12.24
C ALA A 59 -3.19 8.79 10.90
N GLY A 60 -3.28 8.00 9.83
CA GLY A 60 -3.58 8.46 8.47
C GLY A 60 -2.42 9.16 7.77
N ARG A 61 -1.19 9.08 8.30
CA ARG A 61 -0.02 9.66 7.61
C ARG A 61 0.37 8.72 6.47
N PRO A 62 0.65 9.25 5.27
CA PRO A 62 1.00 8.41 4.14
C PRO A 62 2.42 7.86 4.27
N LEU A 63 2.63 6.67 3.69
CA LEU A 63 3.95 6.19 3.34
C LEU A 63 4.49 7.05 2.19
N ASN A 64 5.74 7.49 2.31
CA ASN A 64 6.40 8.33 1.31
C ASN A 64 7.61 7.61 0.71
N GLU A 65 7.58 7.42 -0.61
CA GLU A 65 8.59 6.67 -1.38
C GLU A 65 10.02 7.26 -1.27
N GLU A 66 10.14 8.56 -1.09
CA GLU A 66 11.43 9.28 -1.02
C GLU A 66 12.08 9.16 0.37
N VAL A 67 11.31 8.73 1.38
CA VAL A 67 11.74 8.67 2.77
C VAL A 67 12.14 7.25 3.14
N ALA A 68 13.43 7.01 3.32
CA ALA A 68 13.94 5.68 3.64
C ALA A 68 13.56 5.19 5.05
N GLY A 69 13.35 3.88 5.16
CA GLY A 69 13.07 3.14 6.40
C GLY A 69 11.58 3.15 6.80
N PRO A 70 11.24 2.53 7.95
CA PRO A 70 9.83 2.36 8.36
C PRO A 70 9.32 3.46 9.30
N ASN A 71 10.22 4.29 9.82
CA ASN A 71 9.92 5.24 10.88
C ASN A 71 9.36 6.57 10.36
N LEU A 72 8.70 7.30 11.25
CA LEU A 72 8.24 8.66 10.98
C LEU A 72 9.40 9.62 10.83
N LYS A 73 9.32 10.50 9.84
CA LYS A 73 10.26 11.60 9.63
C LYS A 73 9.53 12.87 9.28
N GLU A 74 9.99 13.97 9.87
CA GLU A 74 9.58 15.32 9.47
C GLU A 74 10.47 15.76 8.31
N VAL A 75 9.85 15.97 7.14
CA VAL A 75 10.55 16.33 5.91
C VAL A 75 10.04 17.68 5.42
N LEU A 76 10.94 18.52 4.92
CA LEU A 76 10.57 19.76 4.25
C LEU A 76 10.09 19.43 2.84
N MET A 77 8.78 19.48 2.63
CA MET A 77 8.15 19.18 1.35
C MET A 77 8.20 20.40 0.43
N GLU A 78 8.40 20.14 -0.86
CA GLU A 78 8.56 21.16 -1.90
C GLU A 78 7.76 20.76 -3.14
N GLY A 79 6.83 21.61 -3.57
CA GLY A 79 5.94 21.26 -4.68
C GLY A 79 4.91 20.19 -4.31
N ARG A 80 4.23 19.62 -5.31
CA ARG A 80 3.19 18.61 -5.10
C ARG A 80 3.81 17.22 -5.03
N GLN A 81 3.60 16.52 -3.92
CA GLN A 81 4.09 15.15 -3.71
C GLN A 81 3.21 14.41 -2.68
N THR A 82 3.50 13.14 -2.41
CA THR A 82 2.73 12.32 -1.46
C THR A 82 2.75 12.95 -0.06
N GLY A 83 1.55 13.22 0.48
CA GLY A 83 1.35 13.88 1.76
C GLY A 83 1.43 15.41 1.74
N TYR A 84 1.65 16.06 0.58
CA TYR A 84 1.69 17.52 0.49
C TYR A 84 1.12 18.08 -0.82
N LYS A 85 0.16 19.01 -0.67
CA LYS A 85 -0.42 19.81 -1.76
C LYS A 85 -0.21 21.30 -1.44
N PRO A 86 0.72 22.00 -2.12
CA PRO A 86 0.94 23.42 -1.90
C PRO A 86 -0.26 24.25 -2.34
N SER A 87 -0.58 25.30 -1.58
CA SER A 87 -1.68 26.23 -1.91
C SER A 87 -1.24 27.37 -2.83
N ARG A 88 0.06 27.60 -2.98
CA ARG A 88 0.66 28.64 -3.82
C ARG A 88 2.05 28.21 -4.30
N ASP A 89 2.49 28.78 -5.41
CA ASP A 89 3.84 28.57 -5.92
C ASP A 89 4.91 28.99 -4.90
N GLY A 90 5.94 28.14 -4.78
CA GLY A 90 7.04 28.34 -3.84
C GLY A 90 6.69 28.07 -2.37
N GLU A 91 5.47 27.61 -2.04
CA GLU A 91 5.18 27.16 -0.68
C GLU A 91 5.99 25.90 -0.33
N ARG A 92 6.62 25.94 0.85
CA ARG A 92 7.30 24.81 1.46
C ARG A 92 6.72 24.59 2.84
N ARG A 93 6.56 23.32 3.24
CA ARG A 93 6.04 22.96 4.57
C ARG A 93 6.77 21.76 5.12
N ARG A 94 7.10 21.81 6.40
CA ARG A 94 7.54 20.61 7.13
C ARG A 94 6.33 19.75 7.45
N VAL A 95 6.31 18.52 6.94
CA VAL A 95 5.24 17.55 7.13
C VAL A 95 5.84 16.26 7.65
N THR A 96 5.19 15.67 8.66
CA THR A 96 5.55 14.36 9.17
C THR A 96 4.91 13.29 8.31
N VAL A 97 5.74 12.45 7.70
CA VAL A 97 5.34 11.29 6.90
C VAL A 97 5.99 10.04 7.45
N ARG A 98 5.46 8.88 7.08
CA ARG A 98 6.12 7.60 7.34
C ARG A 98 7.03 7.26 6.18
N GLY A 99 8.17 6.64 6.47
CA GLY A 99 9.05 6.17 5.42
C GLY A 99 8.42 5.05 4.57
N ARG A 100 9.09 4.71 3.46
CA ARG A 100 8.58 3.82 2.42
C ARG A 100 8.48 2.35 2.80
N GLU A 101 9.14 1.93 3.88
CA GLU A 101 9.19 0.53 4.30
C GLU A 101 7.97 0.20 5.18
N VAL A 102 7.31 -0.92 4.88
CA VAL A 102 6.14 -1.41 5.62
C VAL A 102 6.59 -2.01 6.94
N SER A 103 5.94 -1.58 8.03
CA SER A 103 6.16 -2.09 9.39
C SER A 103 4.82 -2.30 10.09
N ASP A 104 4.83 -2.86 11.30
CA ASP A 104 3.62 -3.15 12.10
C ASP A 104 2.76 -1.92 12.44
N ALA A 105 3.27 -0.72 12.21
CA ALA A 105 2.57 0.54 12.45
C ALA A 105 1.82 1.06 11.20
N VAL A 106 1.90 0.32 10.10
CA VAL A 106 1.08 0.55 8.90
C VAL A 106 -0.31 -0.02 9.17
N ALA A 107 -1.36 0.74 8.85
CA ALA A 107 -2.74 0.26 8.97
C ALA A 107 -3.25 -0.28 7.63
N GLN A 108 -2.91 0.42 6.53
CA GLN A 108 -3.34 0.06 5.18
C GLN A 108 -2.17 0.05 4.22
N ILE A 109 -2.15 -0.95 3.34
CA ILE A 109 -1.23 -1.09 2.22
C ILE A 109 -2.03 -0.95 0.92
N ASN A 110 -1.52 -0.16 -0.03
CA ASN A 110 -2.05 -0.10 -1.39
C ASN A 110 -1.11 -0.88 -2.31
N ALA A 111 -1.68 -1.78 -3.10
CA ALA A 111 -0.96 -2.61 -4.05
C ALA A 111 -1.66 -2.62 -5.41
N SER A 112 -0.90 -2.91 -6.46
CA SER A 112 -1.44 -3.05 -7.82
C SER A 112 -0.93 -4.34 -8.44
N ILE A 113 -1.79 -5.00 -9.21
CA ILE A 113 -1.45 -6.22 -9.94
C ILE A 113 -0.47 -5.86 -11.07
N VAL A 114 0.69 -6.52 -11.09
CA VAL A 114 1.70 -6.38 -12.15
C VAL A 114 1.81 -7.62 -13.04
N ASP A 115 1.68 -8.81 -12.46
CA ASP A 115 1.59 -10.07 -13.21
C ASP A 115 0.34 -10.83 -12.82
N ARG A 116 -0.38 -11.33 -13.83
CA ARG A 116 -1.62 -12.08 -13.65
C ARG A 116 -1.37 -13.57 -13.50
N GLY A 117 -2.11 -14.16 -12.57
CA GLY A 117 -2.29 -15.60 -12.46
C GLY A 117 -3.23 -16.16 -13.54
N SER A 118 -3.50 -17.45 -13.44
CA SER A 118 -4.30 -18.20 -14.41
C SER A 118 -5.82 -18.13 -14.21
N ALA A 119 -6.29 -17.79 -13.02
CA ALA A 119 -7.72 -17.64 -12.70
C ALA A 119 -8.11 -16.16 -12.67
N ASP A 120 -9.36 -15.82 -13.02
CA ASP A 120 -9.82 -14.43 -13.06
C ASP A 120 -9.91 -13.79 -11.67
N VAL A 121 -9.58 -12.50 -11.57
CA VAL A 121 -9.57 -11.75 -10.30
C VAL A 121 -10.96 -11.74 -9.66
N ASP A 122 -12.01 -11.57 -10.46
CA ASP A 122 -13.41 -11.61 -9.98
C ASP A 122 -13.83 -13.02 -9.53
N GLU A 123 -13.23 -14.09 -10.06
CA GLU A 123 -13.53 -15.44 -9.56
C GLU A 123 -12.82 -15.72 -8.23
N LEU A 124 -11.63 -15.14 -8.03
CA LEU A 124 -10.84 -15.28 -6.82
C LEU A 124 -11.33 -14.38 -5.68
N LEU A 125 -11.82 -13.18 -5.99
CA LEU A 125 -12.17 -12.15 -5.01
C LEU A 125 -13.65 -11.73 -5.05
N GLY A 126 -14.41 -12.06 -6.10
CA GLY A 126 -15.78 -11.59 -6.31
C GLY A 126 -16.86 -12.34 -5.52
N GLY A 127 -16.48 -12.96 -4.40
CA GLY A 127 -17.43 -13.45 -3.40
C GLY A 127 -17.27 -12.64 -2.12
N GLU A 128 -18.34 -11.97 -1.71
CA GLU A 128 -18.53 -11.20 -0.46
C GLU A 128 -18.44 -9.66 -0.61
N ASP A 129 -19.43 -9.10 -1.31
CA ASP A 129 -19.95 -7.74 -1.07
C ASP A 129 -21.49 -7.83 -1.01
N ASP A 130 -22.01 -8.56 -0.03
CA ASP A 130 -23.43 -8.50 0.37
C ASP A 130 -23.51 -8.91 1.86
N GLU A 131 -23.10 -8.03 2.77
CA GLU A 131 -23.66 -7.89 4.14
C GLU A 131 -23.34 -6.54 4.80
#